data_AF-A0AAU6EZC5-F1
#
_entry.id   AF-A0AAU6EZC5-F1
#
_cell.length_a   1.000
_cell.length_b   1.000
_cell.length_c   1.000
_cell.angle_alpha   90.00
_cell.angle_beta   90.00
_cell.angle_gamma   90.00
#
_symmetry.space_group_name_H-M   'P 1'
#
loop_
_entity.id
_entity.type
_entity.pdbx_description
1 polymer ?
#
loop_
_entity_poly.entity_id
_entity_poly.type
_entity_poly.pdbx_seq_one_letter_code
_entity_poly.pdbx_strand_id
1 'polypeptide(L)'
;MREIHSTTALPADELLIWAARDLTTSRAWRSADGGAYAVAAPDLCRRDRLAVSGPPGPAITLVRELLPDLGPTYRPLGDAALVGALAAAIPALTVEDTFGWMSTAAAVPVAGDKAEWLSEEAHPEITALLAEAFPSSAALPGIPGVESWAGVRDDDGTLLATAALAWSSPTVGLLTGVAVHPSARGRGLARTVCAHTLNEALARHGTAALMVDGDNASAIGLYARLGLSYRELSAAASTASTATAIPRNSV
;
A
#
# COMPACT_ATOMS: atom_id res chain seq x y z
N MET A 1 -17.10 21.59 -0.98
CA MET A 1 -15.86 21.11 -0.33
C MET A 1 -14.89 22.23 0.07
N ARG A 2 -13.84 21.96 0.85
CA ARG A 2 -12.71 22.88 1.11
C ARG A 2 -11.37 22.14 0.90
N GLU A 3 -10.44 22.76 0.18
CA GLU A 3 -9.09 22.20 -0.04
C GLU A 3 -8.20 22.35 1.21
N ILE A 4 -7.35 21.34 1.43
CA ILE A 4 -6.44 21.18 2.56
C ILE A 4 -5.01 21.32 2.02
N HIS A 5 -4.22 22.16 2.68
CA HIS A 5 -2.84 22.48 2.29
C HIS A 5 -1.81 21.99 3.32
N SER A 6 -2.25 21.25 4.35
CA SER A 6 -1.40 20.69 5.40
C SER A 6 -1.92 19.33 5.82
N THR A 7 -1.03 18.34 5.94
CA THR A 7 -1.36 17.00 6.44
C THR A 7 -1.86 17.02 7.87
N THR A 8 -1.50 18.03 8.68
CA THR A 8 -2.02 18.20 10.05
C THR A 8 -3.51 18.49 10.13
N ALA A 9 -4.15 18.88 9.02
CA ALA A 9 -5.59 19.10 8.94
C ALA A 9 -6.38 17.85 8.46
N LEU A 10 -5.66 16.76 8.14
CA LEU A 10 -6.26 15.45 7.90
C LEU A 10 -6.53 14.75 9.24
N PRO A 11 -7.51 13.84 9.30
CA PRO A 11 -7.67 12.96 10.45
C PRO A 11 -6.45 12.05 10.60
N ALA A 12 -6.27 11.47 11.78
CA ALA A 12 -5.27 10.44 12.06
C ALA A 12 -5.64 9.10 11.40
N ASP A 13 -5.84 9.11 10.08
CA ASP A 13 -6.09 7.95 9.23
C ASP A 13 -4.85 7.73 8.37
N GLU A 14 -4.14 6.62 8.63
CA GLU A 14 -2.88 6.28 7.99
C GLU A 14 -3.00 6.18 6.47
N LEU A 15 -4.16 5.78 5.95
CA LEU A 15 -4.41 5.69 4.51
C LEU A 15 -4.41 7.08 3.86
N LEU A 16 -5.07 8.05 4.50
CA LEU A 16 -5.11 9.44 4.02
C LEU A 16 -3.75 10.11 4.15
N ILE A 17 -3.07 9.90 5.27
CA ILE A 17 -1.72 10.43 5.52
C ILE A 17 -0.74 9.88 4.50
N TRP A 18 -0.80 8.58 4.23
CA TRP A 18 0.01 7.91 3.22
C TRP A 18 -0.26 8.47 1.82
N ALA A 19 -1.53 8.63 1.44
CA ALA A 19 -1.90 9.26 0.16
C ALA A 19 -1.43 10.72 0.07
N ALA A 20 -1.39 11.43 1.19
CA ALA A 20 -0.97 12.84 1.27
C ALA A 20 0.55 13.01 1.43
N ARG A 21 1.36 11.98 1.13
CA ARG A 21 2.83 11.95 1.29
C ARG A 21 3.55 13.21 0.82
N ASP A 22 3.03 13.84 -0.22
CA ASP A 22 3.55 15.07 -0.80
C ASP A 22 2.39 15.89 -1.36
N LEU A 23 1.96 16.93 -0.63
CA LEU A 23 0.89 17.84 -1.06
C LEU A 23 1.34 18.85 -2.13
N THR A 24 2.58 18.77 -2.63
CA THR A 24 2.97 19.52 -3.85
C THR A 24 2.53 18.80 -5.12
N THR A 25 2.37 17.48 -5.05
CA THR A 25 1.92 16.62 -6.15
C THR A 25 0.53 16.03 -5.89
N SER A 26 0.19 15.79 -4.63
CA SER A 26 -1.13 15.34 -4.18
C SER A 26 -2.01 16.51 -3.76
N ARG A 27 -3.32 16.33 -3.80
CA ARG A 27 -4.30 17.34 -3.38
C ARG A 27 -5.28 16.72 -2.39
N ALA A 28 -5.69 17.48 -1.39
CA ALA A 28 -6.54 17.00 -0.31
C ALA A 28 -7.73 17.92 -0.09
N TRP A 29 -8.87 17.34 0.27
CA TRP A 29 -10.11 18.09 0.56
C TRP A 29 -10.83 17.52 1.75
N ARG A 30 -11.64 18.37 2.37
CA ARG A 30 -12.69 17.99 3.31
C ARG A 30 -14.07 18.39 2.78
N SER A 31 -15.08 17.62 3.16
CA SER A 31 -16.49 17.97 2.95
C SER A 31 -16.86 19.27 3.68
N ALA A 32 -17.93 19.92 3.25
CA ALA A 32 -18.34 21.21 3.81
C ALA A 32 -18.72 21.14 5.30
N ASP A 33 -19.27 20.01 5.73
CA ASP A 33 -19.59 19.69 7.12
C ASP A 33 -18.37 19.18 7.94
N GLY A 34 -17.22 18.98 7.29
CA GLY A 34 -15.99 18.50 7.89
C GLY A 34 -15.98 17.00 8.26
N GLY A 35 -17.02 16.24 7.89
CA GLY A 35 -17.14 14.83 8.25
C GLY A 35 -16.37 13.86 7.35
N ALA A 36 -16.10 14.21 6.09
CA ALA A 36 -15.42 13.36 5.13
C ALA A 36 -14.20 14.05 4.51
N TYR A 37 -13.25 13.21 4.09
CA TYR A 37 -11.95 13.63 3.58
C TYR A 37 -11.63 12.83 2.32
N ALA A 38 -10.95 13.49 1.38
CA ALA A 38 -10.45 12.84 0.17
C ALA A 38 -9.04 13.35 -0.15
N VAL A 39 -8.16 12.45 -0.57
CA VAL A 39 -6.79 12.78 -1.00
C VAL A 39 -6.55 12.16 -2.37
N ALA A 40 -6.34 13.00 -3.37
CA ALA A 40 -5.94 12.62 -4.71
C ALA A 40 -4.41 12.58 -4.79
N ALA A 41 -3.87 11.40 -5.08
CA ALA A 41 -2.44 11.16 -5.20
C ALA A 41 -2.14 10.53 -6.58
N PRO A 42 -1.46 11.26 -7.49
CA PRO A 42 -1.07 10.72 -8.78
C PRO A 42 0.07 9.71 -8.63
N ASP A 43 0.09 8.68 -9.49
CA ASP A 43 1.16 7.68 -9.60
C ASP A 43 1.55 6.95 -8.28
N LEU A 44 0.64 6.93 -7.29
CA LEU A 44 0.87 6.31 -5.99
C LEU A 44 0.76 4.78 -6.08
N CYS A 45 1.88 4.09 -5.88
CA CYS A 45 2.03 2.68 -6.24
C CYS A 45 1.61 2.44 -7.70
N ARG A 46 2.05 3.32 -8.61
CA ARG A 46 1.82 3.22 -10.06
C ARG A 46 0.35 3.37 -10.49
N ARG A 47 -0.46 4.02 -9.67
CA ARG A 47 -1.90 4.27 -9.92
C ARG A 47 -2.30 5.63 -9.39
N ASP A 48 -3.21 6.29 -10.10
CA ASP A 48 -3.88 7.48 -9.57
C ASP A 48 -4.91 7.04 -8.53
N ARG A 49 -4.72 7.49 -7.29
CA ARG A 49 -5.55 7.07 -6.15
C ARG A 49 -6.32 8.27 -5.60
N LEU A 50 -7.57 8.02 -5.24
CA LEU A 50 -8.38 8.94 -4.46
C LEU A 50 -8.68 8.24 -3.12
N ALA A 51 -7.84 8.45 -2.11
CA ALA A 51 -8.08 7.91 -0.78
C ALA A 51 -9.24 8.67 -0.11
N VAL A 52 -10.24 7.98 0.43
CA VAL A 52 -11.47 8.56 0.97
C VAL A 52 -11.74 7.99 2.37
N SER A 53 -12.11 8.87 3.31
CA SER A 53 -12.52 8.49 4.67
C SER A 53 -13.68 9.36 5.16
N GLY A 54 -14.41 8.86 6.15
CA GLY A 54 -15.55 9.54 6.78
C GLY A 54 -16.91 8.92 6.45
N PRO A 55 -18.02 9.51 6.94
CA PRO A 55 -19.36 8.96 6.75
C PRO A 55 -19.78 8.92 5.27
N PRO A 56 -20.57 7.90 4.84
CA PRO A 56 -20.92 7.73 3.44
C PRO A 56 -21.60 8.94 2.78
N GLY A 57 -22.55 9.60 3.45
CA GLY A 57 -23.27 10.74 2.87
C GLY A 57 -22.35 11.89 2.43
N PRO A 58 -21.56 12.48 3.34
CA PRO A 58 -20.60 13.53 3.00
C PRO A 58 -19.51 13.07 2.03
N ALA A 59 -19.04 11.82 2.13
CA ALA A 59 -18.04 11.26 1.22
C ALA A 59 -18.58 11.10 -0.21
N ILE A 60 -19.82 10.62 -0.39
CA ILE A 60 -20.48 10.51 -1.70
C ILE A 60 -20.56 11.89 -2.36
N THR A 61 -20.99 12.92 -1.62
CA THR A 61 -21.06 14.29 -2.13
C THR A 61 -19.68 14.78 -2.56
N LEU A 62 -18.67 14.58 -1.71
CA LEU A 62 -17.29 15.00 -1.98
C LEU A 62 -16.71 14.31 -3.22
N VAL A 63 -16.86 12.99 -3.35
CA VAL A 63 -16.32 12.22 -4.48
C VAL A 63 -17.03 12.58 -5.79
N ARG A 64 -18.35 12.82 -5.76
CA ARG A 64 -19.11 13.30 -6.94
C ARG A 64 -18.62 14.66 -7.44
N GLU A 65 -18.26 15.57 -6.52
CA GLU A 65 -17.69 16.88 -6.87
C GLU A 65 -16.28 16.73 -7.48
N LEU A 66 -15.45 15.81 -6.96
CA LEU A 66 -14.03 15.69 -7.34
C LEU A 66 -13.77 14.90 -8.62
N LEU A 67 -14.49 13.80 -8.86
CA LEU A 67 -14.18 12.89 -9.96
C LEU A 67 -14.16 13.52 -11.36
N PRO A 68 -15.09 14.43 -11.73
CA PRO A 68 -15.07 15.07 -13.04
C PRO A 68 -13.79 15.87 -13.30
N ASP A 69 -13.25 16.52 -12.27
CA ASP A 69 -12.06 17.37 -12.36
C ASP A 69 -10.76 16.55 -12.29
N LEU A 70 -10.75 15.46 -11.50
CA LEU A 70 -9.60 14.56 -11.38
C LEU A 70 -9.42 13.67 -12.62
N GLY A 71 -10.52 13.29 -13.27
CA GLY A 71 -10.51 12.41 -14.43
C GLY A 71 -10.66 10.92 -14.08
N PRO A 72 -10.87 10.07 -15.10
CA PRO A 72 -11.30 8.68 -14.93
C PRO A 72 -10.20 7.72 -14.45
N THR A 73 -8.95 8.16 -14.37
CA THR A 73 -7.83 7.34 -13.89
C THR A 73 -7.79 7.24 -12.36
N TYR A 74 -8.32 8.25 -11.65
CA TYR A 74 -8.36 8.29 -10.20
C TYR A 74 -9.34 7.27 -9.64
N ARG A 75 -8.80 6.38 -8.81
CA ARG A 75 -9.52 5.24 -8.22
C ARG A 75 -9.87 5.52 -6.76
N PRO A 76 -11.16 5.70 -6.40
CA PRO A 76 -11.58 5.78 -5.01
C PRO A 76 -11.10 4.57 -4.21
N LEU A 77 -10.51 4.83 -3.05
CA LEU A 77 -9.89 3.84 -2.17
C LEU A 77 -10.23 4.18 -0.72
N GLY A 78 -10.70 3.22 0.06
CA GLY A 78 -11.06 3.44 1.46
C GLY A 78 -11.66 2.19 2.07
N ASP A 79 -12.29 2.33 3.24
CA ASP A 79 -13.00 1.22 3.88
C ASP A 79 -13.98 0.55 2.91
N ALA A 80 -13.99 -0.80 2.90
CA ALA A 80 -14.77 -1.56 1.93
C ALA A 80 -16.26 -1.15 1.92
N ALA A 81 -16.85 -0.95 3.11
CA ALA A 81 -18.24 -0.50 3.24
C ALA A 81 -18.46 0.92 2.66
N LEU A 82 -17.50 1.82 2.83
CA LEU A 82 -17.58 3.18 2.28
C LEU A 82 -17.47 3.15 0.76
N VAL A 83 -16.53 2.41 0.21
CA VAL A 83 -16.35 2.28 -1.25
C VAL A 83 -17.54 1.58 -1.90
N GLY A 84 -18.14 0.59 -1.23
CA GLY A 84 -19.41 -0.01 -1.66
C GLY A 84 -20.55 1.02 -1.73
N ALA A 85 -20.65 1.91 -0.74
CA ALA A 85 -21.63 2.99 -0.74
C ALA A 85 -21.36 4.03 -1.86
N LEU A 86 -20.10 4.34 -2.14
CA LEU A 86 -19.70 5.20 -3.26
C LEU A 86 -20.14 4.59 -4.59
N ALA A 87 -19.82 3.32 -4.85
CA ALA A 87 -20.19 2.62 -6.08
C ALA A 87 -21.71 2.49 -6.26
N ALA A 88 -22.45 2.22 -5.17
CA ALA A 88 -23.91 2.18 -5.21
C ALA A 88 -24.55 3.55 -5.54
N ALA A 89 -23.93 4.65 -5.08
CA ALA A 89 -24.45 5.98 -5.27
C ALA A 89 -23.95 6.67 -6.55
N ILE A 90 -22.80 6.29 -7.09
CA ILE A 90 -22.16 6.97 -8.23
C ILE A 90 -22.11 5.98 -9.40
N PRO A 91 -23.03 6.08 -10.38
CA PRO A 91 -23.13 5.09 -11.47
C PRO A 91 -21.88 4.92 -12.33
N ALA A 92 -20.98 5.89 -12.31
CA ALA A 92 -19.70 5.83 -13.00
C ALA A 92 -18.67 4.95 -12.28
N LEU A 93 -18.92 4.48 -11.05
CA LEU A 93 -17.98 3.71 -10.25
C LEU A 93 -18.40 2.25 -10.13
N THR A 94 -17.42 1.37 -10.28
CA THR A 94 -17.55 -0.07 -9.98
C THR A 94 -16.45 -0.47 -9.01
N VAL A 95 -16.79 -1.26 -7.99
CA VAL A 95 -15.79 -1.86 -7.09
C VAL A 95 -14.98 -2.90 -7.87
N GLU A 96 -13.66 -2.79 -7.87
CA GLU A 96 -12.77 -3.67 -8.63
C GLU A 96 -11.92 -4.61 -7.74
N ASP A 97 -11.64 -4.18 -6.52
CA ASP A 97 -10.66 -4.79 -5.64
C ASP A 97 -11.14 -4.73 -4.20
N THR A 98 -10.88 -5.80 -3.45
CA THR A 98 -11.02 -5.84 -1.98
C THR A 98 -9.78 -6.50 -1.41
N PHE A 99 -9.12 -5.83 -0.46
CA PHE A 99 -7.81 -6.21 0.06
C PHE A 99 -7.62 -5.68 1.48
N GLY A 100 -6.60 -6.19 2.17
CA GLY A 100 -6.22 -5.73 3.49
C GLY A 100 -5.25 -4.56 3.43
N TRP A 101 -5.54 -3.49 4.17
CA TRP A 101 -4.52 -2.62 4.74
C TRP A 101 -4.13 -3.18 6.10
N MET A 102 -2.85 -3.45 6.31
CA MET A 102 -2.34 -3.92 7.58
C MET A 102 -1.29 -2.95 8.10
N SER A 103 -1.40 -2.56 9.37
CA SER A 103 -0.46 -1.60 9.96
C SER A 103 -0.20 -1.80 11.44
N THR A 104 0.90 -1.21 11.91
CA THR A 104 1.30 -1.17 13.31
C THR A 104 2.10 0.11 13.58
N ALA A 105 1.94 0.64 14.80
CA ALA A 105 2.82 1.65 15.39
C ALA A 105 3.64 1.06 16.57
N ALA A 106 3.50 -0.23 16.83
CA ALA A 106 4.21 -0.95 17.89
C ALA A 106 5.39 -1.73 17.31
N ALA A 107 6.45 -1.84 18.10
CA ALA A 107 7.66 -2.60 17.75
C ALA A 107 7.33 -4.05 17.36
N VAL A 108 7.99 -4.53 16.30
CA VAL A 108 7.78 -5.87 15.76
C VAL A 108 8.83 -6.82 16.33
N PRO A 109 8.46 -8.00 16.83
CA PRO A 109 9.43 -8.97 17.35
C PRO A 109 10.46 -9.34 16.28
N VAL A 110 11.75 -9.15 16.59
CA VAL A 110 12.86 -9.57 15.74
C VAL A 110 12.81 -11.09 15.59
N ALA A 111 12.79 -11.56 14.35
CA ALA A 111 12.95 -12.98 14.02
C ALA A 111 14.43 -13.29 13.77
N GLY A 112 14.86 -14.52 14.07
CA GLY A 112 16.24 -14.97 13.81
C GLY A 112 16.64 -14.94 12.33
N ASP A 113 17.91 -15.24 12.08
CA ASP A 113 18.71 -15.05 10.85
C ASP A 113 18.74 -13.61 10.31
N LYS A 114 19.90 -13.18 9.84
CA LYS A 114 20.24 -11.77 9.61
C LYS A 114 19.67 -11.29 8.26
N ALA A 115 18.47 -10.73 8.29
CA ALA A 115 18.09 -9.82 7.22
C ALA A 115 19.03 -8.61 7.20
N GLU A 116 19.36 -8.13 6.00
CA GLU A 116 20.25 -7.00 5.79
C GLU A 116 19.70 -6.06 4.72
N TRP A 117 20.12 -4.79 4.76
CA TRP A 117 19.85 -3.85 3.68
C TRP A 117 20.76 -4.15 2.49
N LEU A 118 20.15 -4.35 1.33
CA LEU A 118 20.83 -4.65 0.08
C LEU A 118 21.24 -3.36 -0.63
N SER A 119 22.45 -3.36 -1.18
CA SER A 119 22.96 -2.27 -2.02
C SER A 119 22.45 -2.39 -3.46
N GLU A 120 22.71 -1.36 -4.28
CA GLU A 120 22.26 -1.33 -5.68
C GLU A 120 22.85 -2.46 -6.52
N GLU A 121 24.02 -3.01 -6.15
CA GLU A 121 24.62 -4.17 -6.83
C GLU A 121 23.72 -5.41 -6.77
N ALA A 122 22.84 -5.52 -5.78
CA ALA A 122 21.90 -6.64 -5.64
C ALA A 122 20.63 -6.49 -6.51
N HIS A 123 20.43 -5.37 -7.20
CA HIS A 123 19.24 -5.14 -8.03
C HIS A 123 18.95 -6.25 -9.06
N PRO A 124 19.94 -6.83 -9.77
CA PRO A 124 19.69 -7.95 -10.67
C PRO A 124 19.17 -9.19 -9.94
N GLU A 125 19.71 -9.51 -8.76
CA GLU A 125 19.29 -10.66 -7.94
C GLU A 125 17.86 -10.47 -7.39
N ILE A 126 17.54 -9.27 -6.91
CA ILE A 126 16.19 -8.90 -6.45
C ILE A 126 15.18 -9.06 -7.59
N THR A 127 15.53 -8.55 -8.78
CA THR A 127 14.66 -8.66 -9.97
C THR A 127 14.43 -10.12 -10.35
N ALA A 128 15.47 -10.96 -10.34
CA ALA A 128 15.36 -12.38 -10.62
C ALA A 128 14.49 -13.12 -9.59
N LEU A 129 14.68 -12.83 -8.29
CA LEU A 129 13.87 -13.39 -7.22
C LEU A 129 12.40 -13.01 -7.36
N LEU A 130 12.09 -11.74 -7.65
CA LEU A 130 10.71 -11.29 -7.85
C LEU A 130 10.08 -11.92 -9.08
N ALA A 131 10.81 -12.03 -10.19
CA ALA A 131 10.30 -12.69 -11.39
C ALA A 131 9.90 -14.16 -11.13
N GLU A 132 10.67 -14.86 -10.29
CA GLU A 132 10.40 -16.26 -9.94
C GLU A 132 9.29 -16.40 -8.88
N ALA A 133 9.35 -15.61 -7.81
CA ALA A 133 8.53 -15.81 -6.61
C ALA A 133 7.29 -14.91 -6.53
N PHE A 134 7.29 -13.74 -7.17
CA PHE A 134 6.19 -12.77 -7.16
C PHE A 134 6.17 -11.90 -8.42
N PRO A 135 5.89 -12.49 -9.61
CA PRO A 135 6.01 -11.79 -10.90
C PRO A 135 5.06 -10.60 -11.08
N SER A 136 3.99 -10.52 -10.29
CA SER A 136 3.04 -9.41 -10.28
C SER A 136 3.41 -8.27 -9.33
N SER A 137 4.60 -8.30 -8.70
CA SER A 137 5.05 -7.22 -7.83
C SER A 137 5.04 -5.87 -8.55
N ALA A 138 4.38 -4.88 -7.94
CA ALA A 138 4.44 -3.50 -8.42
C ALA A 138 5.80 -2.84 -8.15
N ALA A 139 6.53 -3.32 -7.15
CA ALA A 139 7.85 -2.84 -6.76
C ALA A 139 8.95 -3.65 -7.44
N LEU A 140 9.83 -2.95 -8.15
CA LEU A 140 11.05 -3.46 -8.75
C LEU A 140 12.17 -2.44 -8.49
N PRO A 141 13.43 -2.88 -8.46
CA PRO A 141 14.55 -1.95 -8.43
C PRO A 141 14.47 -0.89 -9.54
N GLY A 142 14.82 0.35 -9.20
CA GLY A 142 14.80 1.49 -10.12
C GLY A 142 13.43 2.12 -10.41
N ILE A 143 12.33 1.55 -9.89
CA ILE A 143 11.00 2.18 -10.00
C ILE A 143 10.92 3.40 -9.07
N PRO A 144 10.49 4.58 -9.58
CA PRO A 144 10.27 5.75 -8.73
C PRO A 144 9.36 5.45 -7.55
N GLY A 145 9.82 5.85 -6.36
CA GLY A 145 9.14 5.59 -5.09
C GLY A 145 9.58 4.31 -4.38
N VAL A 146 10.31 3.38 -5.02
CA VAL A 146 10.99 2.29 -4.30
C VAL A 146 12.27 2.83 -3.67
N GLU A 147 12.38 2.74 -2.34
CA GLU A 147 13.40 3.44 -1.56
C GLU A 147 14.57 2.54 -1.20
N SER A 148 14.30 1.31 -0.75
CA SER A 148 15.33 0.38 -0.28
C SER A 148 14.82 -1.05 -0.24
N TRP A 149 15.74 -2.02 -0.33
CA TRP A 149 15.45 -3.44 -0.29
C TRP A 149 16.18 -4.11 0.86
N ALA A 150 15.46 -4.89 1.66
CA ALA A 150 16.03 -5.82 2.60
C ALA A 150 16.10 -7.22 1.99
N GLY A 151 17.05 -8.03 2.41
CA GLY A 151 17.24 -9.38 1.91
C GLY A 151 17.66 -10.37 2.99
N VAL A 152 17.37 -11.65 2.76
CA VAL A 152 17.96 -12.76 3.52
C VAL A 152 18.69 -13.66 2.54
N ARG A 153 19.96 -13.95 2.83
CA ARG A 153 20.83 -14.82 2.03
C ARG A 153 21.04 -16.17 2.74
N ASP A 154 21.38 -17.20 1.97
CA ASP A 154 21.95 -18.43 2.53
C ASP A 154 23.46 -18.32 2.76
N ASP A 155 24.06 -19.41 3.26
CA ASP A 155 25.49 -19.50 3.57
C ASP A 155 26.38 -19.35 2.32
N ASP A 156 25.86 -19.69 1.14
CA ASP A 156 26.54 -19.53 -0.15
C ASP A 156 26.36 -18.10 -0.72
N GLY A 157 25.62 -17.24 -0.01
CA GLY A 157 25.37 -15.86 -0.39
C GLY A 157 24.21 -15.69 -1.39
N THR A 158 23.42 -16.72 -1.66
CA THR A 158 22.26 -16.63 -2.58
C THR A 158 21.11 -15.89 -1.92
N LEU A 159 20.52 -14.91 -2.60
CA LEU A 159 19.34 -14.20 -2.12
C LEU A 159 18.10 -15.12 -2.11
N LEU A 160 17.55 -15.40 -0.93
CA LEU A 160 16.40 -16.29 -0.75
C LEU A 160 15.10 -15.58 -0.41
N ALA A 161 15.15 -14.38 0.16
CA ALA A 161 13.96 -13.59 0.47
C ALA A 161 14.25 -12.10 0.37
N THR A 162 13.22 -11.31 0.04
CA THR A 162 13.33 -9.86 -0.03
C THR A 162 12.04 -9.17 0.41
N ALA A 163 12.16 -7.91 0.84
CA ALA A 163 11.07 -6.97 1.05
C ALA A 163 11.58 -5.54 0.85
N ALA A 164 10.73 -4.64 0.39
CA ALA A 164 11.08 -3.25 0.12
C ALA A 164 10.34 -2.28 1.05
N LEU A 165 10.98 -1.14 1.33
CA LEU A 165 10.26 0.10 1.63
C LEU A 165 10.03 0.84 0.32
N ALA A 166 8.78 1.21 0.05
CA ALA A 166 8.44 1.94 -1.15
C ALA A 166 7.15 2.75 -0.97
N TRP A 167 7.14 3.93 -1.58
CA TRP A 167 6.06 4.90 -1.54
C TRP A 167 5.65 5.30 -0.12
N SER A 168 6.63 5.40 0.78
CA SER A 168 6.39 5.87 2.14
C SER A 168 5.99 7.35 2.14
N SER A 169 5.20 7.71 3.15
CA SER A 169 5.00 9.10 3.55
C SER A 169 5.95 9.43 4.71
N PRO A 170 6.11 10.70 5.09
CA PRO A 170 6.94 11.05 6.25
C PRO A 170 6.59 10.28 7.52
N THR A 171 5.31 9.95 7.75
CA THR A 171 4.84 9.29 8.98
C THR A 171 4.22 7.91 8.79
N VAL A 172 4.28 7.34 7.58
CA VAL A 172 3.84 5.97 7.28
C VAL A 172 4.82 5.33 6.31
N GLY A 173 5.61 4.36 6.79
CA GLY A 173 6.48 3.54 5.96
C GLY A 173 5.68 2.40 5.32
N LEU A 174 5.70 2.31 3.99
CA LEU A 174 4.95 1.27 3.28
C LEU A 174 5.89 0.14 2.85
N LEU A 175 5.61 -1.06 3.37
CA LEU A 175 6.30 -2.28 3.01
C LEU A 175 5.63 -2.94 1.80
N THR A 176 6.43 -3.38 0.83
CA THR A 176 5.98 -4.04 -0.40
C THR A 176 7.03 -5.04 -0.90
N GLY A 177 6.78 -5.70 -2.04
CA GLY A 177 7.77 -6.54 -2.71
C GLY A 177 8.24 -7.73 -1.87
N VAL A 178 7.38 -8.27 -0.99
CA VAL A 178 7.71 -9.43 -0.16
C VAL A 178 7.74 -10.69 -1.02
N ALA A 179 8.92 -11.29 -1.15
CA ALA A 179 9.09 -12.53 -1.91
C ALA A 179 10.04 -13.49 -1.19
N VAL A 180 9.77 -14.78 -1.33
CA VAL A 180 10.63 -15.87 -0.85
C VAL A 180 10.80 -16.88 -1.99
N HIS A 181 12.05 -17.23 -2.27
CA HIS A 181 12.41 -18.20 -3.30
C HIS A 181 11.64 -19.51 -3.06
N PRO A 182 11.03 -20.14 -4.10
CA PRO A 182 10.18 -21.31 -3.92
C PRO A 182 10.83 -22.45 -3.14
N SER A 183 12.11 -22.73 -3.37
CA SER A 183 12.87 -23.78 -2.66
C SER A 183 13.14 -23.47 -1.18
N ALA A 184 12.94 -22.23 -0.74
CA ALA A 184 13.24 -21.77 0.61
C ALA A 184 11.98 -21.47 1.45
N ARG A 185 10.79 -21.78 0.94
CA ARG A 185 9.52 -21.61 1.65
C ARG A 185 9.45 -22.51 2.89
N GLY A 186 8.62 -22.13 3.86
CA GLY A 186 8.47 -22.88 5.12
C GLY A 186 9.62 -22.73 6.13
N ARG A 187 10.69 -21.99 5.79
CA ARG A 187 11.87 -21.76 6.65
C ARG A 187 11.79 -20.50 7.51
N GLY A 188 10.66 -19.78 7.48
CA GLY A 188 10.49 -18.54 8.24
C GLY A 188 11.10 -17.27 7.62
N LEU A 189 11.70 -17.35 6.43
CA LEU A 189 12.41 -16.21 5.82
C LEU A 189 11.53 -14.96 5.56
N ALA A 190 10.26 -15.15 5.18
CA ALA A 190 9.31 -14.05 5.05
C ALA A 190 9.13 -13.30 6.38
N ARG A 191 9.06 -14.04 7.50
CA ARG A 191 8.95 -13.45 8.83
C ARG A 191 10.19 -12.62 9.16
N THR A 192 11.36 -13.15 8.86
CA THR A 192 12.65 -12.49 9.09
C THR A 192 12.78 -11.19 8.32
N VAL A 193 12.59 -11.23 6.99
CA VAL A 193 12.75 -10.03 6.15
C VAL A 193 11.67 -8.99 6.47
N CYS A 194 10.42 -9.39 6.69
CA CYS A 194 9.36 -8.45 7.08
C CYS A 194 9.63 -7.83 8.45
N ALA A 195 10.05 -8.58 9.47
CA ALA A 195 10.34 -8.02 10.79
C ALA A 195 11.45 -6.97 10.73
N HIS A 196 12.50 -7.20 9.93
CA HIS A 196 13.57 -6.23 9.71
C HIS A 196 13.06 -4.95 9.04
N THR A 197 12.36 -5.08 7.92
CA THR A 197 11.83 -3.94 7.16
C THR A 197 10.77 -3.15 7.94
N LEU A 198 9.90 -3.82 8.70
CA LEU A 198 8.88 -3.17 9.53
C LEU A 198 9.51 -2.37 10.68
N ASN A 199 10.55 -2.89 11.34
CA ASN A 199 11.22 -2.15 12.40
C ASN A 199 11.93 -0.90 11.88
N GLU A 200 12.50 -0.95 10.67
CA GLU A 200 13.04 0.25 10.02
C GLU A 200 11.93 1.25 9.65
N ALA A 201 10.82 0.77 9.10
CA ALA A 201 9.67 1.63 8.81
C ALA A 201 9.17 2.35 10.08
N LEU A 202 9.05 1.63 11.20
CA LEU A 202 8.69 2.20 12.49
C LEU A 202 9.72 3.22 12.99
N ALA A 203 11.01 2.92 12.86
CA ALA A 203 12.07 3.83 13.30
C ALA A 203 12.08 5.14 12.50
N ARG A 204 11.84 5.08 11.18
CA ARG A 204 11.86 6.26 10.30
C ARG A 204 10.56 7.04 10.29
N HIS A 205 9.43 6.34 10.36
CA HIS A 205 8.11 6.91 10.07
C HIS A 205 7.15 6.85 11.26
N GLY A 206 7.43 6.07 12.31
CA GLY A 206 6.54 5.89 13.46
C GLY A 206 5.38 4.93 13.22
N THR A 207 4.94 4.75 11.98
CA THR A 207 3.94 3.75 11.57
C THR A 207 4.48 2.93 10.40
N ALA A 208 4.28 1.62 10.44
CA ALA A 208 4.54 0.72 9.34
C ALA A 208 3.24 0.14 8.80
N ALA A 209 3.09 0.12 7.48
CA ALA A 209 1.90 -0.40 6.82
C ALA A 209 2.26 -1.26 5.60
N LEU A 210 1.32 -2.08 5.15
CA LEU A 210 1.37 -2.81 3.90
C LEU A 210 -0.04 -3.05 3.34
N MET A 211 -0.11 -3.40 2.06
CA MET A 211 -1.31 -3.93 1.45
C MET A 211 -1.14 -5.43 1.17
N VAL A 212 -2.20 -6.21 1.34
CA VAL A 212 -2.21 -7.66 1.11
C VAL A 212 -3.53 -8.07 0.46
N ASP A 213 -3.49 -8.96 -0.52
CA ASP A 213 -4.71 -9.49 -1.14
C ASP A 213 -5.62 -10.14 -0.08
N GLY A 214 -6.93 -9.87 -0.17
CA GLY A 214 -7.88 -10.27 0.88
C GLY A 214 -8.06 -11.78 1.02
N ASP A 215 -7.72 -12.56 -0.01
CA ASP A 215 -7.74 -14.03 -0.02
C ASP A 215 -6.41 -14.67 0.41
N ASN A 216 -5.35 -13.88 0.61
CA ASN A 216 -4.05 -14.39 1.03
C ASN A 216 -3.97 -14.62 2.56
N ALA A 217 -4.73 -15.60 3.03
CA ALA A 217 -4.83 -15.94 4.46
C ALA A 217 -3.47 -16.25 5.11
N SER A 218 -2.52 -16.80 4.34
CA SER A 218 -1.17 -17.11 4.82
C SER A 218 -0.39 -15.83 5.15
N ALA A 219 -0.38 -14.85 4.24
CA ALA A 219 0.30 -13.57 4.44
C ALA A 219 -0.39 -12.75 5.55
N ILE A 220 -1.73 -12.69 5.55
CA ILE A 220 -2.50 -12.03 6.62
C ILE A 220 -2.13 -12.63 7.99
N GLY A 221 -2.10 -13.95 8.10
CA GLY A 221 -1.71 -14.64 9.34
C GLY A 221 -0.24 -14.44 9.73
N LEU A 222 0.67 -14.24 8.77
CA LEU A 222 2.05 -13.85 9.06
C LEU A 222 2.10 -12.44 9.65
N TYR A 223 1.49 -11.45 9.00
CA TYR A 223 1.52 -10.06 9.41
C TYR A 223 0.81 -9.83 10.75
N ALA A 224 -0.31 -10.51 11.00
CA ALA A 224 -0.98 -10.50 12.29
C ALA A 224 -0.07 -11.00 13.42
N ARG A 225 0.73 -12.07 13.18
CA ARG A 225 1.73 -12.58 14.14
C ARG A 225 2.95 -11.67 14.30
N LEU A 226 3.13 -10.70 13.41
CA LEU A 226 4.11 -9.62 13.54
C LEU A 226 3.51 -8.38 14.24
N GLY A 227 2.22 -8.41 14.61
CA GLY A 227 1.56 -7.35 15.37
C GLY A 227 0.78 -6.35 14.51
N LEU A 228 0.62 -6.60 13.21
CA LEU A 228 -0.16 -5.72 12.34
C LEU A 228 -1.66 -5.99 12.49
N SER A 229 -2.44 -4.90 12.52
CA SER A 229 -3.90 -4.94 12.56
C SER A 229 -4.49 -4.87 11.15
N TYR A 230 -5.49 -5.71 10.86
CA TYR A 230 -6.13 -5.76 9.54
C TYR A 230 -7.32 -4.79 9.45
N ARG A 231 -7.36 -4.02 8.36
CA ARG A 231 -8.48 -3.16 7.94
C ARG A 231 -8.86 -3.52 6.52
N GLU A 232 -10.11 -3.90 6.30
CA GLU A 232 -10.59 -4.26 4.96
C GLU A 232 -10.87 -3.02 4.12
N LEU A 233 -10.13 -2.87 3.02
CA LEU A 233 -10.30 -1.79 2.07
C LEU A 233 -10.85 -2.34 0.75
N SER A 234 -11.49 -1.46 -0.01
CA SER A 234 -11.78 -1.70 -1.42
C SER A 234 -11.28 -0.56 -2.28
N ALA A 235 -11.08 -0.83 -3.56
CA ALA A 235 -10.90 0.20 -4.57
C ALA A 235 -12.02 0.12 -5.61
N ALA A 236 -12.47 1.29 -6.06
CA ALA A 236 -13.36 1.43 -7.20
C ALA A 236 -12.62 2.06 -8.38
N ALA A 237 -13.11 1.82 -9.59
CA ALA A 237 -12.64 2.47 -10.79
C ALA A 237 -13.80 3.08 -11.57
N SER A 238 -13.47 4.08 -12.39
CA SER A 238 -14.43 4.63 -13.33
C SER A 238 -14.73 3.63 -14.44
N THR A 239 -15.99 3.47 -14.81
CA THR A 239 -16.41 2.68 -15.98
C THR A 239 -15.90 3.26 -17.30
N ALA A 240 -15.52 4.53 -17.32
CA ALA A 240 -14.83 5.17 -18.44
C ALA A 240 -13.31 4.92 -18.46
N SER A 241 -12.77 4.24 -17.44
CA SER A 241 -11.34 3.91 -17.31
C SER A 241 -11.01 2.63 -18.09
N THR A 242 -11.19 2.61 -19.41
CA THR A 242 -10.63 1.55 -20.24
C THR A 242 -9.16 1.85 -20.55
N ALA A 243 -8.26 1.56 -19.61
CA ALA A 243 -6.83 1.35 -19.89
C ALA A 243 -6.10 0.58 -18.76
N THR A 244 -5.60 -0.60 -19.14
CA THR A 244 -4.53 -1.41 -18.52
C THR A 244 -4.81 -2.04 -17.15
N ALA A 245 -5.68 -3.05 -17.14
CA ALA A 245 -5.57 -4.11 -16.16
C ALA A 245 -4.19 -4.80 -16.32
N ILE A 246 -3.33 -4.69 -15.31
CA ILE A 246 -2.21 -5.64 -15.17
C ILE A 246 -2.89 -6.97 -14.84
N PRO A 247 -2.63 -8.06 -15.59
CA PRO A 247 -3.29 -9.33 -15.36
C PRO A 247 -2.99 -9.82 -13.94
N ARG A 248 -4.05 -10.01 -13.14
CA ARG A 248 -3.96 -10.73 -11.86
C ARG A 248 -3.87 -12.22 -12.20
N ASN A 249 -2.70 -12.82 -12.04
CA ASN A 249 -2.59 -14.27 -11.96
C ASN A 249 -2.51 -14.66 -10.49
N SER A 250 -3.60 -15.26 -10.02
CA SER A 250 -3.68 -15.97 -8.74
C SER A 250 -2.65 -17.09 -8.69
N VAL A 251 -1.85 -17.13 -7.64
CA VAL A 251 -1.20 -18.36 -7.15
C VAL A 251 -1.33 -18.40 -5.64
#